data_AF-A0A2N2D5Y1-F1
#
_entry.id   AF-A0A2N2D5Y1-F1
#
_cell.length_a   1.000
_cell.length_b   1.000
_cell.length_c   1.000
_cell.angle_alpha   90.00
_cell.angle_beta   90.00
_cell.angle_gamma   90.00
#
_symmetry.space_group_name_H-M   'P 1'
#
loop_
_entity.id
_entity.type
_entity.pdbx_description
1 polymer ?
#
loop_
_entity_poly.entity_id
_entity_poly.type
_entity_poly.pdbx_seq_one_letter_code
_entity_poly.pdbx_strand_id
1 'polypeptide(L)'
;MRNLSHLFQAPIYFFIIINFYRTRHLHPKFFVQQLRSPASQSTISACLDIHPLLFTRISYSVSSSCLPLGQSNKGKYFAIKPMLAKILVVSKGDVFLPQLSDLETLIYNNGERLIPNVTHARDELVRHKSSYLFFYRIIKYDLNQRRNSNKVIRIVDLGCGVGHGCHMLSRLPNSEVVGVDISQPTLEYAGVHYSSPNISYQLANLEDYVLSMPEFDYIVSRGAFEHIDNGINLILSSKWTSRLIFDVPYNEPKGRNPHHLISNINEESFAGFPEAEIFYQDLGGSVYDINKNPRCANMIICVCSHPDLTRISDTTLNFPLPAWTEDIGLEGK
;
A
#
# COMPACT_ATOMS: atom_id res chain seq x y z
N MET A 1 12.80 69.40 23.85
CA MET A 1 14.09 69.39 23.14
C MET A 1 14.65 67.97 23.21
N ARG A 2 15.09 67.45 22.04
CA ARG A 2 16.09 66.39 21.74
C ARG A 2 16.82 65.76 22.96
N ASN A 3 17.16 64.47 23.04
CA ASN A 3 17.54 63.47 22.03
C ASN A 3 17.67 62.05 22.68
N LEU A 4 17.49 61.00 21.86
CA LEU A 4 18.25 59.72 21.69
C LEU A 4 19.18 59.22 22.83
N SER A 5 19.45 57.94 23.11
CA SER A 5 19.28 56.59 22.51
C SER A 5 19.84 55.60 23.57
N HIS A 6 19.36 54.38 23.80
CA HIS A 6 19.71 53.15 23.08
C HIS A 6 18.92 51.97 23.68
N LEU A 7 18.16 51.25 22.85
CA LEU A 7 17.68 49.89 23.16
C LEU A 7 18.81 48.90 22.88
N PHE A 8 19.20 48.10 23.87
CA PHE A 8 19.97 46.88 23.67
C PHE A 8 19.04 45.78 23.13
N GLN A 9 19.14 45.45 21.84
CA GLN A 9 18.60 44.21 21.29
C GLN A 9 19.59 43.07 21.58
N ALA A 10 19.15 42.04 22.29
CA ALA A 10 19.93 40.81 22.44
C ALA A 10 19.88 40.02 21.11
N PRO A 11 21.01 39.48 20.60
CA PRO A 11 21.01 38.68 19.39
C PRO A 11 20.34 37.31 19.63
N ILE A 12 19.49 36.89 18.70
CA ILE A 12 18.97 35.52 18.61
C ILE A 12 20.02 34.68 17.85
N TYR A 13 20.46 33.58 18.43
CA TYR A 13 21.41 32.65 17.80
C TYR A 13 20.66 31.48 17.17
N PHE A 14 20.96 31.18 15.90
CA PHE A 14 20.60 29.92 15.26
C PHE A 14 21.89 29.12 15.00
N PHE A 15 21.90 27.85 15.40
CA PHE A 15 22.97 26.92 15.09
C PHE A 15 22.53 26.06 13.89
N ILE A 16 23.27 26.13 12.79
CA ILE A 16 23.13 25.19 11.67
C ILE A 16 24.38 24.31 11.71
N ILE A 17 24.20 23.02 12.00
CA ILE A 17 25.27 22.03 11.94
C ILE A 17 25.12 21.28 10.62
N ILE A 18 26.09 21.45 9.71
CA ILE A 18 26.14 20.73 8.43
C ILE A 18 27.27 19.70 8.54
N ASN A 19 26.93 18.41 8.47
CA ASN A 19 27.91 17.32 8.42
C ASN A 19 28.12 16.87 6.97
N PHE A 20 29.38 16.80 6.54
CA PHE A 20 29.77 16.28 5.23
C PHE A 20 30.46 14.93 5.37
N TYR A 21 29.99 13.91 4.64
CA TYR A 21 30.74 12.69 4.33
C TYR A 21 30.30 12.23 2.92
N ARG A 22 31.18 11.81 2.00
CA ARG A 22 32.13 10.69 2.11
C ARG A 22 33.13 10.76 0.94
N THR A 23 34.40 10.40 1.15
CA THR A 23 35.16 9.46 0.31
C THR A 23 36.41 9.01 1.10
N ARG A 24 36.93 7.82 0.76
CA ARG A 24 37.91 7.04 1.54
C ARG A 24 39.14 7.86 1.93
N HIS A 25 39.60 7.63 3.16
CA HIS A 25 40.78 8.23 3.81
C HIS A 25 40.69 9.73 4.06
N LEU A 26 40.24 10.11 5.27
CA LEU A 26 40.75 11.21 6.11
C LEU A 26 39.75 11.45 7.27
N HIS A 27 40.27 11.76 8.46
CA HIS A 27 39.46 12.05 9.67
C HIS A 27 38.57 13.29 9.50
N PRO A 28 37.39 13.35 10.15
CA PRO A 28 36.49 14.50 10.03
C PRO A 28 37.06 15.77 10.66
N LYS A 29 36.84 16.91 9.99
CA LYS A 29 36.98 18.25 10.58
C LYS A 29 35.61 18.93 10.64
N PHE A 30 35.28 19.46 11.81
CA PHE A 30 34.08 20.25 12.04
C PHE A 30 34.31 21.69 11.61
N PHE A 31 33.38 22.27 10.85
CA PHE A 31 33.30 23.72 10.65
C PHE A 31 31.95 24.21 11.18
N VAL A 32 32.00 25.10 12.18
CA VAL A 32 30.84 25.83 12.68
C VAL A 32 30.97 27.25 12.14
N GLN A 33 30.05 27.68 11.29
CA GLN A 33 30.00 29.07 10.85
C GLN A 33 28.81 29.78 11.52
N GLN A 34 29.12 30.82 12.28
CA GLN A 34 28.14 31.61 13.02
C GLN A 34 27.58 32.70 12.09
N LEU A 35 26.31 32.60 11.68
CA LEU A 35 25.67 33.65 10.88
C LEU A 35 25.00 34.68 11.81
N ARG A 36 25.31 35.96 11.61
CA ARG A 36 24.67 37.11 12.28
C ARG A 36 23.67 37.77 11.31
N SER A 37 22.47 38.09 11.78
CA SER A 37 21.52 38.95 11.06
C SER A 37 21.39 40.31 11.75
N PRO A 38 21.35 41.44 11.02
CA PRO A 38 20.78 42.67 11.54
C PRO A 38 19.24 42.56 11.54
N ALA A 39 18.62 43.26 12.48
CA ALA A 39 17.18 43.29 12.66
C ALA A 39 16.50 44.15 11.58
N SER A 40 16.13 43.55 10.47
CA SER A 40 14.93 43.90 9.66
C SER A 40 14.99 43.14 8.34
N GLN A 41 13.82 42.70 7.88
CA GLN A 41 13.55 41.91 6.68
C GLN A 41 13.63 40.38 6.83
N SER A 42 12.42 39.83 6.77
CA SER A 42 12.06 38.47 6.39
C SER A 42 12.71 38.07 5.06
N THR A 43 13.64 37.11 5.12
CA THR A 43 13.90 35.99 4.18
C THR A 43 15.38 35.63 4.34
N ILE A 44 15.69 34.50 4.98
CA ILE A 44 17.06 33.95 4.93
C ILE A 44 17.19 33.25 3.58
N SER A 45 17.70 33.96 2.57
CA SER A 45 18.23 33.32 1.37
C SER A 45 19.69 32.98 1.63
N ALA A 46 19.96 31.75 2.06
CA ALA A 46 21.32 31.23 2.05
C ALA A 46 21.65 30.83 0.61
N CYS A 47 22.30 31.73 -0.15
CA CYS A 47 23.01 31.33 -1.36
C CYS A 47 24.22 30.51 -0.94
N LEU A 48 24.04 29.19 -0.99
CA LEU A 48 25.10 28.22 -0.92
C LEU A 48 25.58 28.04 -2.37
N ASP A 49 26.77 28.57 -2.70
CA ASP A 49 27.43 28.26 -3.97
C ASP A 49 27.80 26.77 -3.95
N ILE A 50 26.86 25.93 -4.41
CA ILE A 50 27.02 24.49 -4.53
C ILE A 50 27.10 24.18 -6.03
N HIS A 51 28.17 23.50 -6.42
CA HIS A 51 28.40 23.05 -7.78
C HIS A 51 27.14 22.35 -8.36
N PRO A 52 26.66 22.72 -9.56
CA PRO A 52 25.29 22.42 -10.03
C PRO A 52 24.99 20.94 -10.37
N LEU A 53 25.85 20.00 -9.99
CA LEU A 53 25.77 18.60 -10.42
C LEU A 53 25.25 17.61 -9.37
N LEU A 54 24.84 18.04 -8.16
CA LEU A 54 24.65 17.07 -7.07
C LEU A 54 23.27 16.94 -6.40
N PHE A 55 22.31 17.87 -6.47
CA PHE A 55 21.00 17.66 -5.82
C PHE A 55 19.85 18.43 -6.49
N THR A 56 18.62 17.86 -6.47
CA THR A 56 17.47 18.37 -7.24
C THR A 56 16.30 19.00 -6.45
N ARG A 57 16.23 18.97 -5.11
CA ARG A 57 15.29 19.83 -4.35
C ARG A 57 15.49 19.70 -2.84
N ILE A 58 15.34 20.81 -2.13
CA ILE A 58 15.13 20.86 -0.67
C ILE A 58 13.72 21.43 -0.46
N SER A 59 12.91 20.81 0.37
CA SER A 59 11.59 21.34 0.76
C SER A 59 11.42 21.26 2.27
N TYR A 60 10.91 22.33 2.87
CA TYR A 60 10.65 22.45 4.31
C TYR A 60 9.23 22.98 4.53
N SER A 61 8.50 22.44 5.51
CA SER A 61 7.24 23.00 6.03
C SER A 61 7.38 23.31 7.50
N VAL A 62 7.05 24.54 7.91
CA VAL A 62 6.96 24.94 9.32
C VAL A 62 5.48 25.12 9.64
N SER A 63 4.92 24.34 10.58
CA SER A 63 3.61 24.63 11.17
C SER A 63 3.81 25.25 12.56
N SER A 64 3.17 26.39 12.80
CA SER A 64 3.15 27.04 14.12
C SER A 64 1.73 27.01 14.68
N SER A 65 1.50 26.28 15.77
CA SER A 65 0.28 26.43 16.57
C SER A 65 0.56 27.34 17.77
N CYS A 66 -0.02 28.54 17.78
CA CYS A 66 0.06 29.48 18.91
C CYS A 66 -1.17 29.30 19.82
N LEU A 67 -0.98 29.02 21.11
CA LEU A 67 -2.03 29.09 22.13
C LEU A 67 -2.04 30.49 22.80
N PRO A 68 -3.20 31.11 23.05
CA PRO A 68 -3.26 32.41 23.72
C PRO A 68 -3.26 32.25 25.25
N LEU A 69 -2.44 33.03 25.94
CA LEU A 69 -2.58 33.32 27.38
C LEU A 69 -3.01 34.79 27.54
N GLY A 70 -3.87 35.03 28.54
CA GLY A 70 -4.75 36.19 28.70
C GLY A 70 -4.11 37.59 28.76
N GLN A 71 -4.98 38.60 28.62
CA GLN A 71 -4.64 40.02 28.46
C GLN A 71 -4.18 40.71 29.76
N SER A 72 -3.12 41.51 29.66
CA SER A 72 -3.07 42.81 30.35
C SER A 72 -2.23 43.83 29.54
N ASN A 73 -2.59 45.10 29.69
CA ASN A 73 -2.14 46.23 28.88
C ASN A 73 -0.65 46.56 29.07
N LYS A 74 0.20 46.10 28.15
CA LYS A 74 1.39 46.76 27.57
C LYS A 74 2.24 45.70 26.86
N GLY A 75 2.11 45.59 25.54
CA GLY A 75 2.98 44.80 24.66
C GLY A 75 2.87 43.28 24.82
N LYS A 76 2.32 42.60 23.82
CA LYS A 76 2.38 41.13 23.76
C LYS A 76 3.82 40.69 23.52
N TYR A 77 4.47 40.08 24.53
CA TYR A 77 5.65 39.25 24.31
C TYR A 77 5.18 37.80 24.09
N PHE A 78 5.55 37.21 22.95
CA PHE A 78 5.38 35.79 22.70
C PHE A 78 6.70 35.08 23.03
N ALA A 79 6.71 34.24 24.05
CA ALA A 79 7.82 33.32 24.28
C ALA A 79 7.65 32.09 23.37
N ILE A 80 8.47 31.98 22.34
CA ILE A 80 8.54 30.75 21.53
C ILE A 80 9.42 29.78 22.32
N LYS A 81 8.84 28.67 22.83
CA LYS A 81 9.65 27.57 23.38
C LYS A 81 10.56 27.05 22.25
N PRO A 82 11.86 26.78 22.51
CA PRO A 82 12.73 26.18 21.51
C PRO A 82 12.17 24.81 21.15
N MET A 83 11.54 24.74 19.99
CA MET A 83 11.08 23.48 19.42
C MET A 83 12.29 22.90 18.69
N LEU A 84 12.85 21.81 19.21
CA LEU A 84 13.86 21.03 18.51
C LEU A 84 13.25 20.52 17.20
N ALA A 85 13.54 21.22 16.10
CA ALA A 85 13.24 20.71 14.77
C ALA A 85 14.29 19.63 14.46
N LYS A 86 13.88 18.35 14.51
CA LYS A 86 14.68 17.26 13.94
C LYS A 86 14.67 17.43 12.41
N ILE A 87 15.78 17.89 11.85
CA ILE A 87 16.01 17.85 10.40
C ILE A 87 16.46 16.42 10.08
N LEU A 88 15.60 15.64 9.44
CA LEU A 88 15.94 14.32 8.93
C LEU A 88 16.63 14.50 7.56
N VAL A 89 17.93 14.24 7.49
CA VAL A 89 18.67 14.19 6.23
C VAL A 89 18.64 12.74 5.73
N VAL A 90 17.84 12.47 4.70
CA VAL A 90 17.75 11.13 4.08
C VAL A 90 18.70 11.10 2.88
N SER A 91 19.66 10.19 2.87
CA SER A 91 20.55 9.99 1.73
C SER A 91 19.76 9.31 0.59
N LYS A 92 20.05 9.67 -0.66
CA LYS A 92 19.46 9.02 -1.83
C LYS A 92 20.07 7.61 -1.93
N GLY A 93 19.42 6.64 -1.28
CA GLY A 93 19.89 5.26 -1.16
C GLY A 93 19.58 4.62 0.19
N ASP A 94 19.37 5.42 1.24
CA ASP A 94 18.89 4.91 2.52
C ASP A 94 17.37 4.95 2.53
N VAL A 95 16.75 3.83 2.18
CA VAL A 95 15.36 3.60 2.56
C VAL A 95 15.37 3.50 4.08
N PHE A 96 14.83 4.52 4.76
CA PHE A 96 14.50 4.41 6.17
C PHE A 96 13.35 3.42 6.26
N LEU A 97 13.68 2.12 6.22
CA LEU A 97 12.70 1.11 6.62
C LEU A 97 12.43 1.43 8.10
N PRO A 98 11.20 1.78 8.49
CA PRO A 98 10.88 1.82 9.91
C PRO A 98 11.35 0.49 10.51
N GLN A 99 11.99 0.52 11.68
CA GLN A 99 12.29 -0.73 12.37
C GLN A 99 10.96 -1.45 12.55
N LEU A 100 10.79 -2.54 11.80
CA LEU A 100 9.61 -3.39 11.93
C LEU A 100 9.59 -3.89 13.36
N SER A 101 8.41 -3.87 13.97
CA SER A 101 8.19 -4.62 15.21
C SER A 101 8.46 -6.10 14.99
N ASP A 102 8.61 -6.86 16.08
CA ASP A 102 8.81 -8.31 16.00
C ASP A 102 7.65 -8.98 15.22
N LEU A 103 6.42 -8.52 15.45
CA LEU A 103 5.23 -8.99 14.72
C LEU A 103 5.31 -8.65 13.23
N GLU A 104 5.62 -7.40 12.87
CA GLU A 104 5.74 -6.97 11.47
C GLU A 104 6.89 -7.68 10.75
N THR A 105 7.98 -8.01 11.46
CA THR A 105 9.10 -8.78 10.91
C THR A 105 8.67 -10.21 10.57
N LEU A 106 7.91 -10.86 11.46
CA LEU A 106 7.36 -12.20 11.22
C LEU A 106 6.38 -12.21 10.04
N ILE A 107 5.53 -11.18 9.93
CA ILE A 107 4.58 -11.04 8.83
C ILE A 107 5.33 -10.82 7.52
N TYR A 108 6.23 -9.83 7.47
CA TYR A 108 6.98 -9.42 6.27
C TYR A 108 7.72 -10.59 5.60
N ASN A 109 8.17 -11.57 6.39
CA ASN A 109 8.69 -12.84 5.90
C ASN A 109 9.72 -12.66 4.76
N ASN A 110 10.79 -11.90 5.02
CA ASN A 110 11.85 -11.59 4.06
C ASN A 110 11.43 -10.91 2.76
N GLY A 111 10.36 -10.12 2.77
CA GLY A 111 9.87 -9.43 1.57
C GLY A 111 8.73 -10.13 0.87
N GLU A 112 8.29 -11.28 1.37
CA GLU A 112 7.21 -12.02 0.73
C GLU A 112 5.85 -11.36 0.93
N ARG A 113 5.58 -10.84 2.13
CA ARG A 113 4.25 -10.30 2.44
C ARG A 113 4.23 -8.78 2.53
N LEU A 114 3.19 -8.20 1.95
CA LEU A 114 2.88 -6.79 2.08
C LEU A 114 2.13 -6.50 3.38
N ILE A 115 2.67 -5.59 4.17
CA ILE A 115 1.97 -4.81 5.20
C ILE A 115 1.80 -3.38 4.63
N PRO A 116 0.56 -2.94 4.30
CA PRO A 116 0.31 -1.65 3.68
C PRO A 116 0.90 -0.48 4.47
N ASN A 117 1.59 0.42 3.77
CA ASN A 117 2.25 1.62 4.31
C ASN A 117 3.38 1.36 5.34
N VAL A 118 3.71 0.10 5.62
CA VAL A 118 4.79 -0.29 6.54
C VAL A 118 5.95 -0.93 5.77
N THR A 119 5.63 -1.80 4.81
CA THR A 119 6.60 -2.54 4.01
C THR A 119 6.44 -2.21 2.53
N HIS A 120 7.46 -2.54 1.74
CA HIS A 120 7.52 -2.32 0.29
C HIS A 120 7.39 -0.85 -0.13
N ALA A 121 7.67 -0.59 -1.40
CA ALA A 121 7.43 0.71 -1.99
C ALA A 121 5.97 0.85 -2.42
N ARG A 122 5.54 2.10 -2.67
CA ARG A 122 4.14 2.46 -2.96
C ARG A 122 3.58 1.72 -4.19
N ASP A 123 4.42 1.37 -5.15
CA ASP A 123 4.07 0.62 -6.35
C ASP A 123 3.57 -0.80 -6.04
N GLU A 124 4.18 -1.50 -5.08
CA GLU A 124 3.68 -2.82 -4.63
C GLU A 124 2.31 -2.69 -3.99
N LEU A 125 2.13 -1.69 -3.10
CA LEU A 125 0.84 -1.41 -2.49
C LEU A 125 -0.23 -1.11 -3.55
N VAL A 126 0.10 -0.31 -4.55
CA VAL A 126 -0.80 0.01 -5.67
C VAL A 126 -1.21 -1.26 -6.41
N ARG A 127 -0.27 -2.16 -6.73
CA ARG A 127 -0.58 -3.44 -7.39
C ARG A 127 -1.51 -4.32 -6.55
N HIS A 128 -1.19 -4.50 -5.26
CA HIS A 128 -2.03 -5.26 -4.34
C HIS A 128 -3.45 -4.70 -4.25
N LYS A 129 -3.58 -3.39 -4.02
CA LYS A 129 -4.89 -2.73 -3.95
C LYS A 129 -5.63 -2.74 -5.28
N SER A 130 -4.92 -2.74 -6.41
CA SER A 130 -5.53 -2.79 -7.75
C SER A 130 -6.17 -4.15 -8.05
N SER A 131 -5.54 -5.26 -7.66
CA SER A 131 -6.14 -6.61 -7.78
C SER A 131 -7.46 -6.68 -6.99
N TYR A 132 -7.44 -6.27 -5.72
CA TYR A 132 -8.66 -6.27 -4.92
C TYR A 132 -9.72 -5.28 -5.41
N LEU A 133 -9.31 -4.13 -5.97
CA LEU A 133 -10.24 -3.20 -6.59
C LEU A 133 -10.91 -3.81 -7.84
N PHE A 134 -10.18 -4.61 -8.61
CA PHE A 134 -10.74 -5.38 -9.72
C PHE A 134 -11.77 -6.40 -9.23
N PHE A 135 -11.43 -7.19 -8.21
CA PHE A 135 -12.35 -8.17 -7.61
C PHE A 135 -13.62 -7.48 -7.08
N TYR A 136 -13.45 -6.39 -6.33
CA TYR A 136 -14.55 -5.57 -5.82
C TYR A 136 -15.45 -5.06 -6.93
N ARG A 137 -14.89 -4.53 -8.04
CA ARG A 137 -15.66 -3.99 -9.16
C ARG A 137 -16.51 -5.04 -9.85
N ILE A 138 -15.95 -6.24 -10.06
CA ILE A 138 -16.69 -7.37 -10.65
C ILE A 138 -17.85 -7.77 -9.74
N ILE A 139 -17.57 -8.03 -8.46
CA ILE A 139 -18.60 -8.48 -7.53
C ILE A 139 -19.68 -7.41 -7.39
N LYS A 140 -19.29 -6.13 -7.26
CA LYS A 140 -20.23 -5.01 -7.20
C LYS A 140 -21.10 -4.91 -8.45
N TYR A 141 -20.52 -5.12 -9.64
CA TYR A 141 -21.28 -5.15 -10.88
C TYR A 141 -22.37 -6.22 -10.80
N ASP A 142 -22.02 -7.45 -10.46
CA ASP A 142 -22.98 -8.55 -10.32
C ASP A 142 -24.09 -8.23 -9.32
N LEU A 143 -23.74 -7.66 -8.16
CA LEU A 143 -24.71 -7.28 -7.13
C LEU A 143 -25.68 -6.19 -7.60
N ASN A 144 -25.24 -5.25 -8.44
CA ASN A 144 -26.11 -4.23 -9.02
C ASN A 144 -27.09 -4.80 -10.05
N GLN A 145 -26.75 -5.92 -10.69
CA GLN A 145 -27.64 -6.60 -11.64
C GLN A 145 -28.71 -7.47 -10.95
N ARG A 146 -28.50 -7.84 -9.67
CA ARG A 146 -29.45 -8.64 -8.90
C ARG A 146 -30.67 -7.79 -8.52
N ARG A 147 -31.86 -8.21 -8.97
CA ARG A 147 -33.13 -7.59 -8.54
C ARG A 147 -33.49 -8.05 -7.12
N ASN A 148 -33.65 -7.10 -6.18
CA ASN A 148 -34.26 -7.27 -4.86
C ASN A 148 -33.92 -8.59 -4.14
N SER A 149 -32.65 -8.76 -3.79
CA SER A 149 -32.17 -9.90 -2.99
C SER A 149 -31.68 -9.41 -1.63
N ASN A 150 -32.41 -9.74 -0.56
CA ASN A 150 -31.91 -9.61 0.82
C ASN A 150 -30.93 -10.74 1.21
N LYS A 151 -30.57 -11.63 0.26
CA LYS A 151 -29.59 -12.70 0.50
C LYS A 151 -28.24 -12.08 0.86
N VAL A 152 -27.68 -12.52 1.99
CA VAL A 152 -26.30 -12.20 2.39
C VAL A 152 -25.33 -12.89 1.43
N ILE A 153 -24.38 -12.13 0.91
CA ILE A 153 -23.39 -12.57 -0.06
C ILE A 153 -22.15 -13.05 0.69
N ARG A 154 -21.78 -14.31 0.50
CA ARG A 154 -20.62 -14.90 1.19
C ARG A 154 -19.40 -14.88 0.28
N ILE A 155 -18.33 -14.25 0.74
CA ILE A 155 -17.06 -14.09 0.02
C ILE A 155 -15.95 -14.74 0.86
N VAL A 156 -15.08 -15.52 0.24
CA VAL A 156 -13.84 -16.00 0.88
C VAL A 156 -12.63 -15.50 0.13
N ASP A 157 -11.64 -15.01 0.88
CA ASP A 157 -10.32 -14.60 0.40
C ASP A 157 -9.29 -15.63 0.85
N LEU A 158 -8.80 -16.43 -0.09
CA LEU A 158 -7.86 -17.53 0.15
C LEU A 158 -6.43 -17.01 0.03
N GLY A 159 -5.68 -17.03 1.14
CA GLY A 159 -4.38 -16.36 1.26
C GLY A 159 -4.55 -14.86 1.49
N CYS A 160 -5.40 -14.49 2.45
CA CYS A 160 -5.82 -13.10 2.63
C CYS A 160 -4.72 -12.15 3.11
N GLY A 161 -3.55 -12.68 3.51
CA GLY A 161 -2.49 -11.91 4.11
C GLY A 161 -3.01 -11.10 5.29
N VAL A 162 -2.52 -9.87 5.45
CA VAL A 162 -2.92 -8.98 6.56
C VAL A 162 -4.38 -8.50 6.48
N GLY A 163 -5.20 -8.96 5.54
CA GLY A 163 -6.65 -8.71 5.51
C GLY A 163 -7.08 -7.37 4.90
N HIS A 164 -6.16 -6.59 4.32
CA HIS A 164 -6.53 -5.33 3.67
C HIS A 164 -7.48 -5.52 2.48
N GLY A 165 -7.38 -6.68 1.80
CA GLY A 165 -8.28 -7.10 0.73
C GLY A 165 -9.67 -7.43 1.26
N CYS A 166 -9.74 -8.26 2.31
CA CYS A 166 -10.98 -8.56 3.03
C CYS A 166 -11.72 -7.28 3.45
N HIS A 167 -11.00 -6.30 4.01
CA HIS A 167 -11.58 -5.02 4.41
C HIS A 167 -12.08 -4.16 3.25
N MET A 168 -11.50 -4.29 2.05
CA MET A 168 -12.04 -3.64 0.85
C MET A 168 -13.34 -4.34 0.41
N LEU A 169 -13.35 -5.66 0.41
CA LEU A 169 -14.49 -6.48 -0.01
C LEU A 169 -15.68 -6.38 0.96
N SER A 170 -15.41 -6.18 2.26
CA SER A 170 -16.46 -6.03 3.28
C SER A 170 -17.32 -4.79 3.09
N ARG A 171 -16.90 -3.85 2.23
CA ARG A 171 -17.65 -2.66 1.83
C ARG A 171 -18.68 -2.96 0.74
N LEU A 172 -18.74 -4.18 0.24
CA LEU A 172 -19.82 -4.63 -0.63
C LEU A 172 -21.13 -4.73 0.17
N PRO A 173 -22.26 -4.30 -0.40
CA PRO A 173 -23.53 -4.31 0.31
C PRO A 173 -23.95 -5.74 0.66
N ASN A 174 -24.49 -5.92 1.88
CA ASN A 174 -25.02 -7.19 2.38
C ASN A 174 -24.06 -8.37 2.21
N SER A 175 -22.78 -8.17 2.53
CA SER A 175 -21.73 -9.18 2.37
C SER A 175 -21.19 -9.67 3.70
N GLU A 176 -20.77 -10.93 3.74
CA GLU A 176 -19.93 -11.55 4.76
C GLU A 176 -18.62 -11.99 4.11
N VAL A 177 -17.49 -11.63 4.72
CA VAL A 177 -16.16 -11.92 4.21
C VAL A 177 -15.42 -12.83 5.18
N VAL A 178 -14.85 -13.92 4.65
CA VAL A 178 -13.97 -14.83 5.38
C VAL A 178 -12.57 -14.70 4.80
N GLY A 179 -11.60 -14.27 5.61
CA GLY A 179 -10.19 -14.30 5.25
C GLY A 179 -9.52 -15.56 5.78
N VAL A 180 -8.82 -16.31 4.93
CA VAL A 180 -8.11 -17.53 5.31
C VAL A 180 -6.63 -17.36 5.02
N ASP A 181 -5.79 -17.62 6.02
CA ASP A 181 -4.33 -17.60 5.86
C ASP A 181 -3.68 -18.64 6.79
N ILE A 182 -2.49 -19.12 6.43
CA ILE A 182 -1.70 -20.07 7.23
C ILE A 182 -0.94 -19.38 8.36
N SER A 183 -0.77 -18.06 8.29
CA SER A 183 0.05 -17.29 9.23
C SER A 183 -0.78 -16.68 10.35
N GLN A 184 -0.71 -17.29 11.54
CA GLN A 184 -1.33 -16.75 12.76
C GLN A 184 -0.93 -15.27 13.05
N PRO A 185 0.36 -14.87 12.99
CA PRO A 185 0.76 -13.46 13.16
C PRO A 185 0.04 -12.50 12.20
N THR A 186 -0.14 -12.95 10.96
CA THR A 186 -0.78 -12.18 9.90
C THR A 186 -2.28 -11.98 10.20
N LEU A 187 -2.97 -13.02 10.66
CA LEU A 187 -4.38 -12.95 11.05
C LEU A 187 -4.60 -12.14 12.33
N GLU A 188 -3.68 -12.18 13.29
CA GLU A 188 -3.71 -11.31 14.47
C GLU A 188 -3.62 -9.83 14.08
N TYR A 189 -2.69 -9.49 13.18
CA TYR A 189 -2.60 -8.16 12.61
C TYR A 189 -3.89 -7.78 11.88
N ALA A 190 -4.44 -8.68 11.06
CA ALA A 190 -5.67 -8.45 10.32
C ALA A 190 -6.86 -8.16 11.24
N GLY A 191 -7.00 -8.91 12.35
CA GLY A 191 -8.06 -8.70 13.34
C GLY A 191 -7.98 -7.35 14.05
N VAL A 192 -6.77 -6.80 14.23
CA VAL A 192 -6.58 -5.48 14.85
C VAL A 192 -6.73 -4.34 13.85
N HIS A 193 -6.13 -4.46 12.66
CA HIS A 193 -6.00 -3.35 11.72
C HIS A 193 -7.06 -3.33 10.61
N TYR A 194 -7.69 -4.46 10.33
CA TYR A 194 -8.60 -4.67 9.20
C TYR A 194 -9.87 -5.43 9.62
N SER A 195 -10.37 -5.19 10.82
CA SER A 195 -11.64 -5.74 11.28
C SER A 195 -12.85 -4.95 10.77
N SER A 196 -13.98 -5.63 10.70
CA SER A 196 -15.32 -5.09 10.40
C SER A 196 -16.35 -6.09 10.95
N PRO A 197 -17.58 -5.67 11.33
CA PRO A 197 -18.59 -6.59 11.88
C PRO A 197 -18.95 -7.77 10.97
N ASN A 198 -18.68 -7.65 9.66
CA ASN A 198 -18.94 -8.67 8.65
C ASN A 198 -17.68 -9.36 8.11
N ILE A 199 -16.56 -9.28 8.83
CA ILE A 199 -15.33 -10.01 8.51
C ILE A 199 -15.05 -11.05 9.59
N SER A 200 -14.65 -12.25 9.18
CA SER A 200 -14.06 -13.24 10.06
C SER A 200 -12.74 -13.75 9.46
N TYR A 201 -11.77 -14.05 10.33
CA TYR A 201 -10.47 -14.58 9.93
C TYR A 201 -10.30 -16.01 10.44
N GLN A 202 -9.75 -16.90 9.61
CA GLN A 202 -9.59 -18.31 9.92
C GLN A 202 -8.15 -18.76 9.62
N LEU A 203 -7.50 -19.33 10.64
CA LEU A 203 -6.19 -19.97 10.49
C LEU A 203 -6.36 -21.34 9.85
N ALA A 204 -5.86 -21.53 8.63
CA ALA A 204 -5.88 -22.83 7.97
C ALA A 204 -4.80 -22.96 6.90
N ASN A 205 -4.35 -24.20 6.64
CA ASN A 205 -3.64 -24.52 5.40
C ASN A 205 -4.66 -24.59 4.26
N LEU A 206 -4.40 -23.89 3.15
CA LEU A 206 -5.27 -23.89 1.98
C LEU A 206 -5.40 -25.27 1.31
N GLU A 207 -4.37 -26.11 1.39
CA GLU A 207 -4.41 -27.50 0.88
C GLU A 207 -5.54 -28.31 1.51
N ASP A 208 -5.71 -28.20 2.82
CA ASP A 208 -6.77 -28.89 3.56
C ASP A 208 -8.10 -28.12 3.54
N TYR A 209 -8.01 -26.79 3.61
CA TYR A 209 -9.19 -25.92 3.67
C TYR A 209 -10.01 -26.05 2.39
N VAL A 210 -9.39 -25.95 1.22
CA VAL A 210 -10.12 -25.96 -0.07
C VAL A 210 -10.88 -27.26 -0.29
N LEU A 211 -10.36 -28.40 0.19
CA LEU A 211 -11.03 -29.69 0.05
C LEU A 211 -12.28 -29.82 0.94
N SER A 212 -12.27 -29.13 2.08
CA SER A 212 -13.30 -29.23 3.13
C SER A 212 -14.20 -28.00 3.23
N MET A 213 -13.87 -26.92 2.52
CA MET A 213 -14.55 -25.63 2.64
C MET A 213 -16.05 -25.75 2.31
N PRO A 214 -16.89 -24.94 2.98
CA PRO A 214 -18.26 -24.77 2.53
C PRO A 214 -18.28 -24.02 1.20
N GLU A 215 -19.43 -24.04 0.55
CA GLU A 215 -19.66 -23.27 -0.66
C GLU A 215 -19.76 -21.76 -0.34
N PHE A 216 -19.21 -20.92 -1.22
CA PHE A 216 -19.29 -19.46 -1.17
C PHE A 216 -19.97 -18.89 -2.43
N ASP A 217 -20.48 -17.65 -2.38
CA ASP A 217 -20.93 -16.98 -3.60
C ASP A 217 -19.72 -16.62 -4.46
N TYR A 218 -18.71 -15.99 -3.84
CA TYR A 218 -17.48 -15.57 -4.51
C TYR A 218 -16.25 -16.10 -3.80
N ILE A 219 -15.32 -16.63 -4.57
CA ILE A 219 -13.96 -16.94 -4.10
C ILE A 219 -13.02 -15.95 -4.74
N VAL A 220 -12.20 -15.30 -3.92
CA VAL A 220 -11.10 -14.47 -4.36
C VAL A 220 -9.77 -14.99 -3.82
N SER A 221 -8.68 -14.76 -4.55
CA SER A 221 -7.32 -15.02 -4.05
C SER A 221 -6.32 -14.17 -4.80
N ARG A 222 -5.30 -13.67 -4.11
CA ARG A 222 -4.24 -12.88 -4.72
C ARG A 222 -2.88 -13.44 -4.37
N GLY A 223 -2.14 -13.92 -5.37
CA GLY A 223 -0.75 -14.37 -5.20
C GLY A 223 -0.56 -15.35 -4.04
N ALA A 224 -1.42 -16.36 -3.95
CA ALA A 224 -1.36 -17.37 -2.89
C ALA A 224 -1.08 -18.78 -3.41
N PHE A 225 -1.64 -19.15 -4.56
CA PHE A 225 -1.63 -20.53 -5.06
C PHE A 225 -0.34 -20.92 -5.79
N GLU A 226 0.52 -19.97 -6.13
CA GLU A 226 1.90 -20.21 -6.60
C GLU A 226 2.81 -20.76 -5.50
N HIS A 227 2.46 -20.57 -4.23
CA HIS A 227 3.17 -21.09 -3.07
C HIS A 227 2.78 -22.51 -2.68
N ILE A 228 1.81 -23.11 -3.38
CA ILE A 228 1.25 -24.42 -3.06
C ILE A 228 1.56 -25.36 -4.21
N ASP A 229 2.08 -26.55 -3.89
CA ASP A 229 2.28 -27.60 -4.89
C ASP A 229 0.94 -27.93 -5.55
N ASN A 230 0.89 -27.93 -6.87
CA ASN A 230 -0.34 -28.14 -7.64
C ASN A 230 -1.48 -27.14 -7.31
N GLY A 231 -1.15 -25.95 -6.78
CA GLY A 231 -2.10 -24.93 -6.34
C GLY A 231 -3.11 -24.50 -7.40
N ILE A 232 -2.74 -24.50 -8.69
CA ILE A 232 -3.68 -24.18 -9.78
C ILE A 232 -4.82 -25.21 -9.87
N ASN A 233 -4.52 -26.50 -9.77
CA ASN A 233 -5.58 -27.53 -9.74
C ASN A 233 -6.32 -27.54 -8.40
N LEU A 234 -5.65 -27.16 -7.30
CA LEU A 234 -6.29 -27.02 -6.00
C LEU A 234 -7.38 -25.94 -6.04
N ILE A 235 -7.08 -24.72 -6.50
CA ILE A 235 -8.09 -23.65 -6.53
C ILE A 235 -9.23 -23.96 -7.51
N LEU A 236 -8.96 -24.70 -8.60
CA LEU A 236 -10.00 -25.19 -9.52
C LEU A 236 -11.03 -26.08 -8.80
N SER A 237 -10.63 -26.84 -7.77
CA SER A 237 -11.51 -27.72 -6.99
C SER A 237 -12.39 -27.00 -5.96
N SER A 238 -12.21 -25.67 -5.81
CA SER A 238 -12.94 -24.87 -4.84
C SER A 238 -14.44 -24.76 -5.17
N LYS A 239 -15.27 -24.54 -4.13
CA LYS A 239 -16.74 -24.59 -4.23
C LYS A 239 -17.36 -23.20 -4.21
N TRP A 240 -17.92 -22.78 -5.35
CA TRP A 240 -18.49 -21.45 -5.53
C TRP A 240 -19.77 -21.48 -6.38
N THR A 241 -20.65 -20.48 -6.19
CA THR A 241 -21.94 -20.38 -6.92
C THR A 241 -22.05 -19.18 -7.85
N SER A 242 -21.22 -18.15 -7.68
CA SER A 242 -21.22 -16.97 -8.55
C SER A 242 -19.94 -16.89 -9.38
N ARG A 243 -18.78 -16.65 -8.75
CA ARG A 243 -17.49 -16.60 -9.47
C ARG A 243 -16.32 -17.08 -8.63
N LEU A 244 -15.32 -17.61 -9.31
CA LEU A 244 -13.95 -17.76 -8.83
C LEU A 244 -13.07 -16.72 -9.51
N ILE A 245 -12.35 -15.91 -8.73
CA ILE A 245 -11.48 -14.85 -9.25
C ILE A 245 -10.13 -14.94 -8.55
N PHE A 246 -9.04 -15.16 -9.27
CA PHE A 246 -7.73 -15.19 -8.63
C PHE A 246 -6.62 -14.70 -9.54
N ASP A 247 -5.52 -14.25 -8.95
CA ASP A 247 -4.32 -13.90 -9.69
C ASP A 247 -3.07 -14.59 -9.14
N VAL A 248 -2.10 -14.75 -10.03
CA VAL A 248 -0.76 -15.32 -9.77
C VAL A 248 0.28 -14.62 -10.66
N PRO A 249 1.57 -14.69 -10.31
CA PRO A 249 2.65 -14.13 -11.13
C PRO A 249 2.64 -14.70 -12.55
N TYR A 250 2.70 -13.81 -13.55
CA TYR A 250 2.65 -14.17 -14.97
C TYR A 250 4.04 -14.43 -15.53
N ASN A 251 4.24 -15.59 -16.16
CA ASN A 251 5.49 -16.00 -16.80
C ASN A 251 6.73 -15.76 -15.92
N GLU A 252 6.56 -15.93 -14.60
CA GLU A 252 7.67 -15.73 -13.69
C GLU A 252 8.66 -16.89 -13.80
N PRO A 253 9.94 -16.64 -14.11
CA PRO A 253 10.90 -17.72 -14.26
C PRO A 253 11.20 -18.39 -12.92
N LYS A 254 11.42 -19.72 -12.97
CA LYS A 254 11.76 -20.52 -11.80
C LYS A 254 12.93 -19.92 -11.01
N GLY A 255 12.77 -19.82 -9.69
CA GLY A 255 13.80 -19.34 -8.78
C GLY A 255 13.95 -17.81 -8.72
N ARG A 256 13.10 -17.05 -9.43
CA ARG A 256 13.04 -15.59 -9.26
C ARG A 256 12.56 -15.22 -7.86
N ASN A 257 11.48 -15.85 -7.40
CA ASN A 257 11.08 -15.83 -6.01
C ASN A 257 11.34 -17.22 -5.39
N PRO A 258 12.19 -17.35 -4.35
CA PRO A 258 12.43 -18.64 -3.69
C PRO A 258 11.21 -19.19 -2.93
N HIS A 259 10.18 -18.38 -2.70
CA HIS A 259 8.93 -18.79 -2.05
C HIS A 259 7.90 -19.39 -3.02
N HIS A 260 8.09 -19.26 -4.34
CA HIS A 260 7.15 -19.79 -5.33
C HIS A 260 7.51 -21.24 -5.70
N LEU A 261 6.55 -22.16 -5.51
CA LEU A 261 6.68 -23.56 -5.87
C LEU A 261 6.30 -23.81 -7.33
N ILE A 262 5.37 -23.02 -7.86
CA ILE A 262 4.95 -23.04 -9.26
C ILE A 262 5.51 -21.79 -9.96
N SER A 263 6.00 -21.98 -11.20
CA SER A 263 6.61 -20.91 -12.01
C SER A 263 6.19 -21.06 -13.47
N ASN A 264 6.44 -20.04 -14.28
CA ASN A 264 6.02 -19.93 -15.68
C ASN A 264 4.51 -20.12 -15.88
N ILE A 265 3.70 -19.66 -14.92
CA ILE A 265 2.24 -19.72 -15.02
C ILE A 265 1.79 -18.75 -16.12
N ASN A 266 0.96 -19.26 -17.03
CA ASN A 266 0.46 -18.55 -18.19
C ASN A 266 -0.95 -19.05 -18.54
N GLU A 267 -1.49 -18.62 -19.67
CA GLU A 267 -2.82 -18.95 -20.14
C GLU A 267 -3.05 -20.48 -20.25
N GLU A 268 -2.05 -21.25 -20.68
CA GLU A 268 -2.14 -22.72 -20.79
C GLU A 268 -2.35 -23.38 -19.44
N SER A 269 -1.85 -22.76 -18.36
CA SER A 269 -2.05 -23.25 -16.99
C SER A 269 -3.52 -23.25 -16.57
N PHE A 270 -4.36 -22.47 -17.27
CA PHE A 270 -5.80 -22.35 -16.99
C PHE A 270 -6.67 -23.08 -18.01
N ALA A 271 -6.10 -23.86 -18.93
CA ALA A 271 -6.87 -24.56 -19.97
C ALA A 271 -7.94 -25.53 -19.42
N GLY A 272 -7.80 -26.01 -18.18
CA GLY A 272 -8.78 -26.88 -17.51
C GLY A 272 -9.94 -26.12 -16.83
N PHE A 273 -9.90 -24.79 -16.78
CA PHE A 273 -10.93 -24.00 -16.11
C PHE A 273 -12.13 -23.74 -17.05
N PRO A 274 -13.36 -23.99 -16.58
CA PRO A 274 -14.55 -23.86 -17.43
C PRO A 274 -14.87 -22.40 -17.75
N GLU A 275 -14.91 -22.05 -19.04
CA GLU A 275 -15.25 -20.71 -19.54
C GLU A 275 -14.45 -19.58 -18.87
N ALA A 276 -13.17 -19.83 -18.56
CA ALA A 276 -12.31 -18.85 -17.91
C ALA A 276 -12.05 -17.62 -18.78
N GLU A 277 -12.21 -16.44 -18.19
CA GLU A 277 -11.79 -15.16 -18.77
C GLU A 277 -10.44 -14.76 -18.15
N ILE A 278 -9.48 -14.44 -19.03
CA ILE A 278 -8.11 -14.08 -18.62
C ILE A 278 -7.90 -12.57 -18.70
N PHE A 279 -7.28 -12.02 -17.67
CA PHE A 279 -6.88 -10.63 -17.57
C PHE A 279 -5.41 -10.52 -17.12
N TYR A 280 -4.82 -9.34 -17.31
CA TYR A 280 -3.44 -9.07 -16.94
C TYR A 280 -3.35 -7.83 -16.07
N GLN A 281 -2.49 -7.84 -15.05
CA GLN A 281 -2.11 -6.64 -14.32
C GLN A 281 -0.68 -6.25 -14.66
N ASP A 282 -0.43 -4.99 -15.03
CA ASP A 282 0.92 -4.47 -15.26
C ASP A 282 1.63 -4.05 -13.96
N LEU A 283 2.91 -3.67 -14.07
CA LEU A 283 3.68 -3.15 -12.94
C LEU A 283 3.14 -1.84 -12.34
N GLY A 284 2.33 -1.09 -13.09
CA GLY A 284 1.65 0.11 -12.63
C GLY A 284 0.34 -0.16 -11.90
N GLY A 285 -0.13 -1.41 -11.85
CA GLY A 285 -1.39 -1.82 -11.24
C GLY A 285 -2.61 -1.70 -12.17
N SER A 286 -2.45 -1.32 -13.44
CA SER A 286 -3.58 -1.28 -14.37
C SER A 286 -3.95 -2.70 -14.81
N VAL A 287 -5.25 -2.98 -14.96
CA VAL A 287 -5.76 -4.30 -15.35
C VAL A 287 -6.31 -4.26 -16.78
N TYR A 288 -5.91 -5.22 -17.62
CA TYR A 288 -6.18 -5.30 -19.05
C TYR A 288 -6.96 -6.58 -19.36
N ASP A 289 -7.84 -6.51 -20.35
CA ASP A 289 -8.44 -7.70 -20.95
C ASP A 289 -7.41 -8.49 -21.80
N ILE A 290 -7.79 -9.71 -22.21
CA ILE A 290 -6.91 -10.60 -22.98
C ILE A 290 -6.44 -9.99 -24.32
N ASN A 291 -7.26 -9.15 -24.95
CA ASN A 291 -6.96 -8.57 -26.26
C ASN A 291 -5.98 -7.39 -26.17
N LYS A 292 -5.79 -6.85 -24.96
CA LYS A 292 -4.90 -5.72 -24.67
C LYS A 292 -3.74 -6.12 -23.76
N ASN A 293 -3.27 -7.36 -23.88
CA ASN A 293 -2.15 -7.86 -23.07
C ASN A 293 -0.96 -6.88 -23.11
N PRO A 294 -0.59 -6.24 -21.99
CA PRO A 294 0.53 -5.32 -21.96
C PRO A 294 1.83 -6.11 -22.11
N ARG A 295 2.81 -5.56 -22.84
CA ARG A 295 4.15 -6.17 -22.98
C ARG A 295 4.85 -6.44 -21.63
N CYS A 296 4.36 -5.86 -20.53
CA CYS A 296 4.92 -5.91 -19.18
C CYS A 296 3.91 -6.39 -18.13
N ALA A 297 3.02 -7.33 -18.47
CA ALA A 297 2.16 -7.99 -17.49
C ALA A 297 3.00 -8.62 -16.36
N ASN A 298 2.63 -8.32 -15.12
CA ASN A 298 3.23 -8.85 -13.90
C ASN A 298 2.39 -9.98 -13.31
N MET A 299 1.06 -9.82 -13.30
CA MET A 299 0.12 -10.86 -12.84
C MET A 299 -0.77 -11.29 -14.00
N ILE A 300 -1.15 -12.57 -13.98
CA ILE A 300 -2.23 -13.12 -14.79
C ILE A 300 -3.39 -13.41 -13.85
N ILE A 301 -4.59 -13.00 -14.26
CA ILE A 301 -5.81 -13.10 -13.47
C ILE A 301 -6.76 -14.02 -14.23
N CYS A 302 -7.32 -15.00 -13.53
CA CYS A 302 -8.33 -15.91 -14.06
C CYS A 302 -9.68 -15.64 -13.38
N VAL A 303 -10.73 -15.49 -14.18
CA VAL A 303 -12.12 -15.33 -13.72
C VAL A 303 -12.96 -16.47 -14.30
N CYS A 304 -13.50 -17.33 -13.45
CA CYS A 304 -14.53 -18.31 -13.82
C CYS A 304 -15.89 -17.82 -13.34
N SER A 305 -16.90 -17.97 -14.19
CA SER A 305 -18.22 -17.37 -13.97
C SER A 305 -19.31 -18.40 -14.06
N HIS A 306 -20.30 -18.33 -13.17
CA HIS A 306 -21.50 -19.14 -13.31
C HIS A 306 -22.21 -18.75 -14.62
N PRO A 307 -22.76 -19.71 -15.40
CA PRO A 307 -23.37 -19.43 -16.70
C PRO A 307 -24.50 -18.37 -16.69
N ASP A 308 -25.17 -18.19 -15.55
CA ASP A 308 -26.23 -17.20 -15.38
C ASP A 308 -25.74 -15.76 -15.19
N LEU A 309 -24.43 -15.56 -15.01
CA LEU A 309 -23.83 -14.23 -14.89
C LEU A 309 -23.32 -13.74 -16.24
N THR A 310 -23.45 -12.43 -16.46
CA THR A 310 -22.83 -11.78 -17.62
C THR A 310 -21.31 -11.98 -17.57
N ARG A 311 -20.72 -12.44 -18.68
CA ARG A 311 -19.26 -12.50 -18.83
C ARG A 311 -18.65 -11.11 -18.61
N ILE A 312 -17.46 -11.04 -18.03
CA ILE A 312 -16.79 -9.77 -17.75
C ILE A 312 -16.51 -8.99 -19.03
N SER A 313 -16.15 -9.67 -20.12
CA SER A 313 -15.99 -9.11 -21.46
C SER A 313 -17.22 -8.39 -21.99
N ASP A 314 -18.41 -8.78 -21.52
CA ASP A 314 -19.71 -8.30 -21.99
C ASP A 314 -20.32 -7.29 -21.01
N THR A 315 -19.61 -6.94 -19.94
CA THR A 315 -20.03 -5.91 -18.99
C THR A 315 -19.78 -4.50 -19.54
N THR A 316 -20.22 -3.49 -18.79
CA THR A 316 -19.92 -2.08 -19.10
C THR A 316 -18.55 -1.63 -18.57
N LEU A 317 -17.73 -2.54 -18.03
CA LEU A 317 -16.37 -2.23 -17.60
C LEU A 317 -15.47 -1.96 -18.80
N ASN A 318 -14.82 -0.79 -18.81
CA ASN A 318 -13.93 -0.40 -19.89
C ASN A 318 -12.48 -0.68 -19.53
N PHE A 319 -11.84 -1.60 -20.26
CA PHE A 319 -10.43 -1.93 -20.08
C PHE A 319 -9.51 -1.03 -20.94
N PRO A 320 -8.32 -0.64 -20.44
CA PRO A 320 -7.76 -1.03 -19.15
C PRO A 320 -8.45 -0.34 -17.97
N LEU A 321 -8.66 -1.10 -16.91
CA LEU A 321 -9.11 -0.56 -15.64
C LEU A 321 -7.93 0.14 -14.97
N PRO A 322 -8.13 1.39 -14.48
CA PRO A 322 -7.06 2.15 -13.87
C PRO A 322 -6.61 1.50 -12.56
N ALA A 323 -5.32 1.62 -12.30
CA ALA A 323 -4.72 1.27 -11.02
C ALA A 323 -5.41 1.99 -9.85
N TRP A 324 -5.31 1.38 -8.68
CA TRP A 324 -5.79 1.96 -7.44
C TRP A 324 -5.04 3.26 -7.10
N THR A 325 -5.78 4.26 -6.66
CA THR A 325 -5.27 5.50 -6.06
C THR A 325 -6.01 5.76 -4.76
N GLU A 326 -5.52 6.66 -3.91
CA GLU A 326 -6.23 7.05 -2.67
C GLU A 326 -7.62 7.64 -2.97
N ASP A 327 -7.78 8.36 -4.09
CA ASP A 327 -9.06 8.96 -4.50
C ASP A 327 -10.05 7.94 -5.11
N ILE A 328 -9.53 6.87 -5.72
CA ILE A 328 -10.32 5.79 -6.33
C ILE A 328 -10.59 4.68 -5.31
N GLY A 329 -9.70 4.54 -4.34
CA GLY A 329 -9.82 3.64 -3.21
C GLY A 329 -11.02 4.03 -2.38
N LEU A 330 -11.80 3.04 -1.97
CA LEU A 330 -13.01 3.23 -1.18
C LEU A 330 -12.74 3.83 0.22
N GLU A 331 -11.54 4.34 0.49
CA GLU A 331 -11.08 4.89 1.77
C GLU A 331 -11.73 6.25 2.02
N GLY A 332 -13.00 6.21 2.43
CA GLY A 332 -13.61 7.32 3.17
C GLY A 332 -12.87 7.50 4.50
N LYS A 333 -12.49 8.75 4.78
CA LYS A 333 -12.02 9.20 6.10
C LYS A 333 -13.07 9.02 7.18
#